data_AF-A0A661T908-F1
#
_entry.id   AF-A0A661T908-F1
#
_cell.length_a   1.000
_cell.length_b   1.000
_cell.length_c   1.000
_cell.angle_alpha   90.00
_cell.angle_beta   90.00
_cell.angle_gamma   90.00
#
_symmetry.space_group_name_H-M   'P 1'
#
loop_
_entity.id
_entity.type
_entity.pdbx_description
1 polymer ?
#
loop_
_entity_poly.entity_id
_entity_poly.type
_entity_poly.pdbx_seq_one_letter_code
_entity_poly.pdbx_strand_id
1 'polypeptide(L)'
;MKSKKTVEIKVTARDKASRVLKKITASFKKWGVGALKITGGLVAGVGAVTVALGAMFTKLSASIDEQAKMASALGLSNESLGVMRDAAGYAGISIGQLDTALRKMSQSVADAADGTGEAKDALEELGLDAEKLQQMGPEKAFKAIVDRLDQIPNGIKKTQMAMDIFGKSGAAMANLTSDGLKQAQKDADTLGLKLSSAQAANVEASNDAWSRIKNVAADFLKFITARLAPGVKAGLDKAFDFIKKQDLQAWAAKAAKGIGVA
;
A
#
# COMPACT_ATOMS: atom_id res chain seq x y z
N MET A 1 23.83 12.87 55.25
CA MET A 1 22.74 12.01 54.72
C MET A 1 21.73 12.88 53.97
N LYS A 2 21.53 12.69 52.67
CA LYS A 2 20.43 13.32 51.89
C LYS A 2 19.56 12.21 51.32
N SER A 3 18.32 12.11 51.79
CA SER A 3 17.32 11.13 51.34
C SER A 3 16.62 11.62 50.07
N LYS A 4 16.63 10.81 49.01
CA LYS A 4 15.88 11.05 47.76
C LYS A 4 14.45 10.53 47.94
N LYS A 5 13.44 11.38 47.73
CA LYS A 5 12.02 10.97 47.66
C LYS A 5 11.74 10.35 46.28
N THR A 6 11.23 9.12 46.26
CA THR A 6 10.70 8.45 45.07
C THR A 6 9.21 8.76 44.96
N VAL A 7 8.74 9.19 43.79
CA VAL A 7 7.30 9.39 43.50
C VAL A 7 6.78 8.16 42.76
N GLU A 8 5.85 7.42 43.36
CA GLU A 8 5.08 6.36 42.69
C GLU A 8 3.86 6.96 41.99
N ILE A 9 3.67 6.64 40.70
CA ILE A 9 2.46 7.00 39.94
C ILE A 9 1.72 5.70 39.58
N LYS A 10 0.50 5.54 40.09
CA LYS A 10 -0.38 4.39 39.84
C LYS A 10 -1.37 4.72 38.72
N VAL A 11 -1.18 4.15 37.53
CA VAL A 11 -2.07 4.39 36.37
C VAL A 11 -3.27 3.44 36.41
N THR A 12 -4.48 3.99 36.49
CA THR A 12 -5.77 3.25 36.38
C THR A 12 -6.54 3.74 35.15
N ALA A 13 -6.52 2.96 34.07
CA ALA A 13 -7.33 3.19 32.87
C ALA A 13 -7.75 1.83 32.26
N ARG A 14 -8.84 1.21 32.74
CA ARG A 14 -9.29 -0.09 32.18
C ARG A 14 -10.80 -0.26 31.93
N ASP A 15 -11.68 0.57 32.47
CA ASP A 15 -13.09 0.15 32.57
C ASP A 15 -14.00 0.54 31.37
N LYS A 16 -13.94 1.78 30.88
CA LYS A 16 -14.90 2.28 29.85
C LYS A 16 -14.75 1.63 28.46
N ALA A 17 -13.54 1.21 28.09
CA ALA A 17 -13.26 0.58 26.79
C ALA A 17 -13.93 -0.79 26.63
N SER A 18 -14.04 -1.56 27.73
CA SER A 18 -14.53 -2.95 27.72
C SER A 18 -16.01 -3.08 27.33
N ARG A 19 -16.82 -2.08 27.70
CA ARG A 19 -18.28 -2.05 27.46
C ARG A 19 -18.62 -1.69 26.02
N VAL A 20 -17.82 -0.82 25.41
CA VAL A 20 -17.93 -0.44 23.99
C VAL A 20 -17.44 -1.59 23.10
N LEU A 21 -16.33 -2.24 23.47
CA LEU A 21 -15.82 -3.44 22.80
C LEU A 21 -16.85 -4.59 22.72
N LYS A 22 -17.55 -4.89 23.83
CA LYS A 22 -18.59 -5.94 23.85
C LYS A 22 -19.74 -5.66 22.87
N LYS A 23 -20.12 -4.41 22.68
CA LYS A 23 -21.17 -4.02 21.72
C LYS A 23 -20.71 -4.13 20.27
N ILE A 24 -19.45 -3.78 19.99
CA ILE A 24 -18.85 -3.87 18.66
C ILE A 24 -18.63 -5.34 18.24
N THR A 25 -18.12 -6.19 19.14
CA THR A 25 -17.91 -7.62 18.86
C THR A 25 -19.23 -8.35 18.59
N ALA A 26 -20.33 -7.97 19.26
CA ALA A 26 -21.65 -8.54 19.01
C ALA A 26 -22.22 -8.16 17.62
N SER A 27 -21.93 -6.95 17.14
CA SER A 27 -22.34 -6.49 15.80
C SER A 27 -21.52 -7.15 14.68
N PHE A 28 -20.21 -7.40 14.90
CA PHE A 28 -19.33 -8.03 13.91
C PHE A 28 -19.56 -9.54 13.76
N LYS A 29 -19.95 -10.24 14.84
CA LYS A 29 -20.30 -11.69 14.78
C LYS A 29 -21.53 -11.96 13.92
N LYS A 30 -22.40 -10.96 13.71
CA LYS A 30 -23.58 -11.05 12.83
C LYS A 30 -23.26 -10.92 11.33
N TRP A 31 -22.07 -10.43 10.95
CA TRP A 31 -21.71 -10.12 9.55
C TRP A 31 -20.72 -11.11 8.90
N GLY A 32 -20.43 -12.24 9.54
CA GLY A 32 -19.75 -13.38 8.88
C GLY A 32 -18.28 -13.18 8.47
N VAL A 33 -17.63 -12.08 8.84
CA VAL A 33 -16.20 -11.85 8.56
C VAL A 33 -15.35 -12.67 9.54
N GLY A 34 -14.53 -13.58 9.01
CA GLY A 34 -13.69 -14.51 9.77
C GLY A 34 -12.81 -13.82 10.82
N ALA A 35 -12.74 -14.44 12.01
CA ALA A 35 -12.03 -13.91 13.16
C ALA A 35 -10.53 -13.71 12.89
N LEU A 36 -10.10 -12.45 12.99
CA LEU A 36 -8.71 -12.03 13.07
C LEU A 36 -8.00 -12.81 14.20
N LYS A 37 -7.09 -13.72 13.86
CA LYS A 37 -6.28 -14.47 14.85
C LYS A 37 -5.23 -13.53 15.46
N ILE A 38 -5.58 -12.91 16.57
CA ILE A 38 -4.65 -12.16 17.42
C ILE A 38 -3.90 -13.18 18.27
N THR A 39 -2.69 -13.58 17.87
CA THR A 39 -1.83 -14.44 18.70
C THR A 39 -1.32 -13.66 19.92
N GLY A 40 -1.60 -14.21 21.09
CA GLY A 40 -1.52 -13.55 22.38
C GLY A 40 -0.10 -13.28 22.88
N GLY A 41 0.08 -12.12 23.50
CA GLY A 41 1.28 -11.74 24.24
C GLY A 41 1.38 -10.25 24.62
N LEU A 42 0.61 -9.36 23.95
CA LEU A 42 0.70 -7.89 24.16
C LEU A 42 -0.67 -7.19 24.24
N VAL A 43 -1.70 -7.88 24.76
CA VAL A 43 -3.11 -7.49 24.59
C VAL A 43 -3.83 -7.36 25.93
N ALA A 44 -4.31 -6.16 26.25
CA ALA A 44 -5.57 -5.99 26.98
C ALA A 44 -6.13 -4.57 26.78
N GLY A 45 -6.92 -4.36 25.72
CA GLY A 45 -7.96 -3.32 25.69
C GLY A 45 -7.95 -2.32 24.54
N VAL A 46 -6.79 -2.00 23.95
CA VAL A 46 -6.67 -0.97 22.89
C VAL A 46 -5.81 -1.42 21.70
N GLY A 47 -4.87 -2.36 21.89
CA GLY A 47 -3.85 -2.69 20.89
C GLY A 47 -4.34 -3.32 19.58
N ALA A 48 -5.24 -4.31 19.60
CA ALA A 48 -5.57 -5.05 18.38
C ALA A 48 -6.40 -4.26 17.35
N VAL A 49 -7.29 -3.38 17.82
CA VAL A 49 -8.08 -2.48 16.95
C VAL A 49 -7.17 -1.36 16.39
N THR A 50 -6.23 -0.85 17.20
CA THR A 50 -5.27 0.18 16.78
C THR A 50 -4.21 -0.35 15.81
N VAL A 51 -3.79 -1.61 15.93
CA VAL A 51 -2.84 -2.24 14.99
C VAL A 51 -3.51 -2.57 13.66
N ALA A 52 -4.75 -3.08 13.65
CA ALA A 52 -5.47 -3.37 12.41
C ALA A 52 -5.88 -2.09 11.66
N LEU A 53 -6.45 -1.10 12.37
CA LEU A 53 -6.76 0.21 11.78
C LEU A 53 -5.49 0.98 11.40
N GLY A 54 -4.42 0.87 12.19
CA GLY A 54 -3.12 1.45 11.88
C GLY A 54 -2.49 0.84 10.62
N ALA A 55 -2.51 -0.48 10.47
CA ALA A 55 -2.03 -1.16 9.27
C ALA A 55 -2.87 -0.80 8.03
N MET A 56 -4.19 -0.73 8.16
CA MET A 56 -5.07 -0.26 7.09
C MET A 56 -4.79 1.21 6.74
N PHE A 57 -4.65 2.09 7.72
CA PHE A 57 -4.31 3.49 7.51
C PHE A 57 -2.96 3.66 6.80
N THR A 58 -1.92 2.92 7.23
CA THR A 58 -0.61 2.99 6.55
C THR A 58 -0.68 2.49 5.11
N LYS A 59 -1.46 1.45 4.85
CA LYS A 59 -1.60 0.89 3.50
C LYS A 59 -2.38 1.83 2.58
N LEU A 60 -3.48 2.39 3.08
CA LEU A 60 -4.27 3.40 2.35
C LEU A 60 -3.46 4.67 2.11
N SER A 61 -2.72 5.13 3.12
CA SER A 61 -1.88 6.34 3.01
C SER A 61 -0.76 6.15 1.98
N ALA A 62 -0.10 4.99 1.98
CA ALA A 62 0.90 4.65 0.98
C ALA A 62 0.30 4.59 -0.43
N SER A 63 -0.91 4.04 -0.58
CA SER A 63 -1.60 4.00 -1.88
C SER A 63 -1.97 5.40 -2.39
N ILE A 64 -2.38 6.30 -1.51
CA ILE A 64 -2.70 7.70 -1.85
C ILE A 64 -1.43 8.46 -2.21
N ASP A 65 -0.35 8.27 -1.45
CA ASP A 65 0.97 8.85 -1.74
C ASP A 65 1.51 8.39 -3.11
N GLU A 66 1.44 7.09 -3.39
CA GLU A 66 1.82 6.53 -4.69
C GLU A 66 0.99 7.11 -5.83
N GLN A 67 -0.32 7.29 -5.63
CA GLN A 67 -1.20 7.94 -6.59
C GLN A 67 -0.80 9.40 -6.82
N ALA A 68 -0.57 10.17 -5.75
CA ALA A 68 -0.21 11.58 -5.85
C ALA A 68 1.12 11.76 -6.60
N LYS A 69 2.12 10.93 -6.29
CA LYS A 69 3.42 10.90 -6.98
C LYS A 69 3.27 10.53 -8.45
N MET A 70 2.43 9.55 -8.77
CA MET A 70 2.15 9.18 -10.15
C MET A 70 1.45 10.31 -10.90
N ALA A 71 0.43 10.92 -10.31
CA ALA A 71 -0.30 12.03 -10.89
C ALA A 71 0.65 13.21 -11.18
N SER A 72 1.49 13.57 -10.20
CA SER A 72 2.51 14.61 -10.38
C SER A 72 3.52 14.26 -11.49
N ALA A 73 3.97 13.01 -11.57
CA ALA A 73 4.92 12.58 -12.59
C ALA A 73 4.33 12.59 -14.01
N LEU A 74 3.01 12.49 -14.13
CA LEU A 74 2.27 12.51 -15.39
C LEU A 74 1.70 13.89 -15.73
N GLY A 75 1.82 14.89 -14.85
CA GLY A 75 1.15 16.19 -15.02
C GLY A 75 -0.38 16.12 -14.88
N LEU A 76 -0.88 15.15 -14.12
CA LEU A 76 -2.30 14.95 -13.82
C LEU A 76 -2.65 15.45 -12.41
N SER A 77 -3.92 15.74 -12.18
CA SER A 77 -4.45 15.89 -10.81
C SER A 77 -4.65 14.51 -10.16
N ASN A 78 -4.63 14.47 -8.83
CA ASN A 78 -4.85 13.21 -8.10
C ASN A 78 -6.27 12.65 -8.36
N GLU A 79 -7.24 13.55 -8.51
CA GLU A 79 -8.62 13.25 -8.84
C GLU A 79 -8.73 12.62 -10.23
N SER A 80 -8.07 13.21 -11.23
CA SER A 80 -8.11 12.71 -12.60
C SER A 80 -7.50 11.32 -12.72
N LEU A 81 -6.33 11.10 -12.11
CA LEU A 81 -5.71 9.78 -12.08
C LEU A 81 -6.58 8.76 -11.34
N GLY A 82 -7.25 9.16 -10.26
CA GLY A 82 -8.22 8.32 -9.55
C GLY A 82 -9.35 7.85 -10.46
N VAL A 83 -9.98 8.78 -11.19
CA VAL A 83 -11.06 8.47 -12.14
C VAL A 83 -10.58 7.52 -13.25
N MET A 84 -9.38 7.74 -13.78
CA MET A 84 -8.80 6.84 -14.79
C MET A 84 -8.56 5.43 -14.22
N ARG A 85 -8.07 5.32 -12.98
CA ARG A 85 -7.86 4.04 -12.29
C ARG A 85 -9.15 3.30 -12.00
N ASP A 86 -10.21 4.01 -11.64
CA ASP A 86 -11.55 3.42 -11.45
C ASP A 86 -12.11 2.90 -12.77
N ALA A 87 -12.03 3.68 -13.85
CA ALA A 87 -12.43 3.24 -15.18
C ALA A 87 -11.63 2.03 -15.67
N ALA A 88 -10.32 2.01 -15.42
CA ALA A 88 -9.46 0.86 -15.67
C ALA A 88 -9.91 -0.37 -14.87
N GLY A 89 -10.27 -0.18 -13.59
CA GLY A 89 -10.84 -1.24 -12.75
C GLY A 89 -12.11 -1.84 -13.34
N TYR A 90 -13.02 -1.02 -13.88
CA TYR A 90 -14.23 -1.48 -14.57
C TYR A 90 -13.92 -2.32 -15.82
N ALA A 91 -12.81 -2.02 -16.50
CA ALA A 91 -12.32 -2.76 -17.65
C ALA A 91 -11.39 -3.95 -17.31
N GLY A 92 -11.20 -4.26 -16.02
CA GLY A 92 -10.32 -5.36 -15.56
C GLY A 92 -8.83 -5.08 -15.72
N ILE A 93 -8.45 -3.82 -15.86
CA ILE A 93 -7.08 -3.35 -16.04
C ILE A 93 -6.48 -3.03 -14.66
N SER A 94 -5.31 -3.58 -14.36
CA SER A 94 -4.64 -3.28 -13.10
C SER A 94 -4.07 -1.84 -13.07
N ILE A 95 -4.00 -1.25 -11.88
CA ILE A 95 -3.42 0.09 -11.68
C ILE A 95 -2.02 0.18 -12.31
N GLY A 96 -1.15 -0.80 -12.09
CA GLY A 96 0.20 -0.80 -12.64
C GLY A 96 0.26 -0.84 -14.18
N GLN A 97 -0.70 -1.52 -14.82
CA GLN A 97 -0.81 -1.52 -16.29
C GLN A 97 -1.26 -0.15 -16.81
N LEU A 98 -2.26 0.47 -16.19
CA LEU A 98 -2.72 1.82 -16.54
C LEU A 98 -1.59 2.85 -16.35
N ASP A 99 -0.95 2.82 -15.20
CA ASP A 99 0.15 3.70 -14.82
C ASP A 99 1.32 3.62 -15.83
N THR A 100 1.66 2.41 -16.27
CA THR A 100 2.67 2.18 -17.32
C THR A 100 2.17 2.72 -18.67
N ALA A 101 0.91 2.45 -19.02
CA ALA A 101 0.29 2.92 -20.25
C ALA A 101 0.24 4.45 -20.34
N LEU A 102 -0.11 5.15 -19.25
CA LEU A 102 -0.16 6.62 -19.21
C LEU A 102 1.22 7.26 -19.38
N ARG A 103 2.26 6.68 -18.76
CA ARG A 103 3.65 7.11 -18.98
C ARG A 103 4.04 6.94 -20.44
N LYS A 104 3.72 5.78 -21.02
CA LYS A 104 4.05 5.50 -22.42
C LYS A 104 3.26 6.39 -23.37
N MET A 105 1.98 6.62 -23.13
CA MET A 105 1.16 7.57 -23.89
C MET A 105 1.79 8.96 -23.91
N SER A 106 2.22 9.46 -22.75
CA SER A 106 2.82 10.80 -22.65
C SER A 106 4.09 10.91 -23.49
N GLN A 107 4.93 9.86 -23.48
CA GLN A 107 6.12 9.79 -24.34
C GLN A 107 5.73 9.67 -25.82
N SER A 108 4.84 8.74 -26.16
CA SER A 108 4.41 8.46 -27.53
C SER A 108 3.75 9.66 -28.20
N VAL A 109 2.95 10.43 -27.46
CA VAL A 109 2.34 11.68 -27.95
C VAL A 109 3.42 12.75 -28.21
N ALA A 110 4.44 12.85 -27.34
CA ALA A 110 5.55 13.77 -27.56
C ALA A 110 6.40 13.37 -28.79
N ASP A 111 6.78 12.10 -28.90
CA ASP A 111 7.54 11.57 -30.04
C ASP A 111 6.78 11.82 -31.36
N ALA A 112 5.46 11.60 -31.36
CA ALA A 112 4.58 11.83 -32.50
C ALA A 112 4.40 13.31 -32.85
N ALA A 113 4.37 14.20 -31.84
CA ALA A 113 4.36 15.65 -32.06
C ALA A 113 5.66 16.13 -32.71
N ASP A 114 6.79 15.50 -32.39
CA ASP A 114 8.07 15.71 -33.08
C ASP A 114 8.14 15.01 -34.46
N GLY A 115 7.05 14.36 -34.88
CA GLY A 115 6.91 13.70 -36.18
C GLY A 115 7.56 12.30 -36.27
N THR A 116 7.86 11.69 -35.12
CA THR A 116 8.56 10.39 -34.99
C THR A 116 7.75 9.37 -34.16
N GLY A 117 8.29 8.16 -33.99
CA GLY A 117 7.71 7.15 -33.10
C GLY A 117 6.54 6.35 -33.69
N GLU A 118 6.30 5.18 -33.08
CA GLU A 118 5.30 4.21 -33.55
C GLU A 118 3.85 4.72 -33.43
N ALA A 119 3.59 5.61 -32.47
CA ALA A 119 2.25 6.14 -32.24
C ALA A 119 1.79 7.14 -33.30
N LYS A 120 2.69 7.69 -34.12
CA LYS A 120 2.36 8.69 -35.13
C LYS A 120 1.28 8.19 -36.09
N ASP A 121 1.53 7.05 -36.74
CA ASP A 121 0.63 6.48 -37.73
C ASP A 121 -0.73 6.10 -37.08
N ALA A 122 -0.69 5.57 -35.85
CA ALA A 122 -1.90 5.24 -35.10
C ALA A 122 -2.73 6.48 -34.75
N LEU A 123 -2.10 7.58 -34.33
CA LEU A 123 -2.78 8.84 -34.03
C LEU A 123 -3.38 9.49 -35.28
N GLU A 124 -2.63 9.49 -36.39
CA GLU A 124 -3.11 9.97 -37.68
C GLU A 124 -4.32 9.17 -38.17
N GLU A 125 -4.27 7.84 -38.06
CA GLU A 125 -5.38 6.96 -38.44
C GLU A 125 -6.62 7.13 -37.53
N LEU A 126 -6.41 7.47 -36.26
CA LEU A 126 -7.48 7.86 -35.33
C LEU A 126 -8.03 9.28 -35.60
N GLY A 127 -7.42 10.03 -36.52
CA GLY A 127 -7.77 11.42 -36.82
C GLY A 127 -7.47 12.36 -35.64
N LEU A 128 -6.36 12.12 -34.95
CA LEU A 128 -5.86 12.90 -33.83
C LEU A 128 -4.54 13.56 -34.21
N ASP A 129 -4.41 14.84 -33.87
CA ASP A 129 -3.21 15.62 -34.06
C ASP A 129 -2.34 15.56 -32.79
N ALA A 130 -1.11 15.07 -32.93
CA ALA A 130 -0.22 14.83 -31.79
C ALA A 130 0.21 16.12 -31.09
N GLU A 131 0.49 17.20 -31.83
CA GLU A 131 0.83 18.51 -31.27
C GLU A 131 -0.33 19.05 -30.42
N LYS A 132 -1.56 18.93 -30.92
CA LYS A 132 -2.77 19.35 -30.21
C LYS A 132 -3.02 18.50 -28.96
N LEU A 133 -2.77 17.19 -29.03
CA LEU A 133 -2.84 16.30 -27.87
C LEU A 133 -1.83 16.71 -26.80
N GLN A 134 -0.60 17.02 -27.19
CA GLN A 134 0.44 17.51 -26.28
C GLN A 134 0.03 18.82 -25.60
N GLN A 135 -0.53 19.77 -26.37
CA GLN A 135 -0.94 21.09 -25.85
C GLN A 135 -2.16 21.06 -24.93
N MET A 136 -3.11 20.13 -25.13
CA MET A 136 -4.32 20.07 -24.30
C MET A 136 -4.10 19.44 -22.91
N GLY A 137 -2.93 18.83 -22.69
CA GLY A 137 -2.55 18.18 -21.45
C GLY A 137 -2.97 16.70 -21.36
N PRO A 138 -2.32 15.94 -20.45
CA PRO A 138 -2.37 14.48 -20.40
C PRO A 138 -3.77 13.92 -20.17
N GLU A 139 -4.59 14.57 -19.34
CA GLU A 139 -5.97 14.14 -19.06
C GLU A 139 -6.84 14.20 -20.30
N LYS A 140 -6.84 15.35 -21.00
CA LYS A 140 -7.65 15.55 -22.20
C LYS A 140 -7.14 14.71 -23.35
N ALA A 141 -5.82 14.56 -23.47
CA ALA A 141 -5.20 13.71 -24.47
C ALA A 141 -5.63 12.24 -24.29
N PHE A 142 -5.53 11.71 -23.06
CA PHE A 142 -5.96 10.36 -22.74
C PHE A 142 -7.43 10.14 -23.11
N LYS A 143 -8.32 11.05 -22.67
CA LYS A 143 -9.74 10.96 -22.99
C LYS A 143 -9.99 11.01 -24.50
N ALA A 144 -9.34 11.91 -25.23
CA ALA A 144 -9.50 12.02 -26.68
C ALA A 144 -9.05 10.76 -27.42
N ILE A 145 -7.95 10.14 -26.98
CA ILE A 145 -7.44 8.88 -27.53
C ILE A 145 -8.43 7.74 -27.25
N VAL A 146 -8.88 7.59 -26.00
CA VAL A 146 -9.87 6.57 -25.63
C VAL A 146 -11.17 6.77 -26.41
N ASP A 147 -11.67 8.00 -26.54
CA ASP A 147 -12.89 8.32 -27.28
C ASP A 147 -12.78 7.89 -28.76
N ARG A 148 -11.60 8.00 -29.40
CA ARG A 148 -11.40 7.53 -30.78
C ARG A 148 -11.20 6.03 -30.89
N LEU A 149 -10.42 5.43 -29.99
CA LEU A 149 -10.23 3.98 -29.96
C LEU A 149 -11.57 3.25 -29.75
N ASP A 150 -12.44 3.79 -28.91
CA ASP A 150 -13.75 3.21 -28.59
C ASP A 150 -14.69 3.13 -29.80
N GLN A 151 -14.48 3.99 -30.81
CA GLN A 151 -15.22 3.96 -32.08
C GLN A 151 -14.76 2.82 -33.01
N ILE A 152 -13.62 2.19 -32.73
CA ILE A 152 -13.10 1.09 -33.51
C ILE A 152 -13.69 -0.22 -32.98
N PRO A 153 -14.22 -1.11 -33.84
CA PRO A 153 -14.65 -2.43 -33.44
C PRO A 153 -13.53 -3.19 -32.73
N ASN A 154 -13.89 -3.91 -31.67
CA ASN A 154 -12.93 -4.73 -30.94
C ASN A 154 -12.29 -5.77 -31.88
N GLY A 155 -10.97 -5.89 -31.83
CA GLY A 155 -10.21 -6.77 -32.70
C GLY A 155 -8.74 -6.37 -32.79
N ILE A 156 -8.00 -7.10 -33.62
CA ILE A 156 -6.54 -6.98 -33.77
C ILE A 156 -6.11 -5.53 -34.02
N LYS A 157 -6.83 -4.82 -34.90
CA LYS A 157 -6.52 -3.44 -35.28
C LYS A 157 -6.59 -2.46 -34.10
N LYS A 158 -7.67 -2.49 -33.31
CA LYS A 158 -7.83 -1.65 -32.11
C LYS A 158 -6.74 -1.96 -31.08
N THR A 159 -6.45 -3.24 -30.86
CA THR A 159 -5.40 -3.69 -29.94
C THR A 159 -4.03 -3.20 -30.37
N GLN A 160 -3.72 -3.30 -31.68
CA GLN A 160 -2.46 -2.80 -32.23
C GLN A 160 -2.32 -1.29 -32.03
N MET A 161 -3.31 -0.49 -32.44
CA MET A 161 -3.28 0.96 -32.24
C MET A 161 -3.13 1.35 -30.77
N ALA A 162 -3.84 0.64 -29.88
CA ALA A 162 -3.70 0.85 -28.45
C ALA A 162 -2.29 0.50 -27.97
N MET A 163 -1.65 -0.54 -28.52
CA MET A 163 -0.26 -0.88 -28.20
C MET A 163 0.74 0.14 -28.75
N ASP A 164 0.52 0.68 -29.95
CA ASP A 164 1.41 1.68 -30.54
C ASP A 164 1.41 2.96 -29.68
N ILE A 165 0.24 3.35 -29.14
CA ILE A 165 0.09 4.54 -28.32
C ILE A 165 0.53 4.30 -26.86
N PHE A 166 0.05 3.23 -26.23
CA PHE A 166 0.20 2.97 -24.79
C PHE A 166 1.33 1.95 -24.47
N GLY A 167 2.05 1.47 -25.49
CA GLY A 167 3.08 0.44 -25.38
C GLY A 167 2.53 -0.96 -25.14
N LYS A 168 3.38 -1.87 -24.64
CA LYS A 168 3.01 -3.28 -24.39
C LYS A 168 1.81 -3.46 -23.47
N SER A 169 1.63 -2.57 -22.48
CA SER A 169 0.45 -2.56 -21.59
C SER A 169 -0.82 -2.03 -22.28
N GLY A 170 -0.67 -1.44 -23.47
CA GLY A 170 -1.72 -0.87 -24.30
C GLY A 170 -2.75 -1.85 -24.84
N ALA A 171 -2.40 -3.13 -24.98
CA ALA A 171 -3.37 -4.15 -25.38
C ALA A 171 -4.58 -4.20 -24.44
N ALA A 172 -4.36 -3.97 -23.14
CA ALA A 172 -5.42 -3.90 -22.15
C ALA A 172 -6.24 -2.61 -22.26
N MET A 173 -5.61 -1.49 -22.68
CA MET A 173 -6.29 -0.20 -22.87
C MET A 173 -7.32 -0.23 -24.00
N ALA A 174 -7.24 -1.20 -24.93
CA ALA A 174 -8.26 -1.40 -25.95
C ALA A 174 -9.65 -1.73 -25.37
N ASN A 175 -9.73 -2.16 -24.10
CA ASN A 175 -11.00 -2.40 -23.41
C ASN A 175 -11.55 -1.17 -22.68
N LEU A 176 -10.79 -0.07 -22.61
CA LEU A 176 -11.30 1.18 -22.07
C LEU A 176 -12.34 1.76 -23.02
N THR A 177 -13.39 2.30 -22.43
CA THR A 177 -14.47 2.94 -23.16
C THR A 177 -14.72 4.34 -22.63
N SER A 178 -15.22 5.19 -23.51
CA SER A 178 -15.60 6.56 -23.20
C SER A 178 -16.67 6.59 -22.09
N ASP A 179 -17.59 5.63 -22.13
CA ASP A 179 -18.66 5.51 -21.15
C ASP A 179 -18.16 4.99 -19.80
N GLY A 180 -17.17 4.09 -19.79
CA GLY A 180 -16.50 3.67 -18.57
C GLY A 180 -15.83 4.84 -17.84
N LEU A 181 -15.16 5.73 -18.59
CA LEU A 181 -14.58 6.95 -18.04
C LEU A 181 -15.64 7.91 -17.48
N LYS A 182 -16.73 8.14 -18.22
CA LYS A 182 -17.84 8.98 -17.75
C LYS A 182 -18.50 8.39 -16.50
N GLN A 183 -18.64 7.07 -16.44
CA GLN A 183 -19.23 6.41 -15.28
C GLN A 183 -18.33 6.55 -14.06
N ALA A 184 -17.03 6.27 -14.19
CA ALA A 184 -16.05 6.46 -13.11
C ALA A 184 -16.04 7.91 -12.60
N GLN A 185 -16.10 8.88 -13.51
CA GLN A 185 -16.21 10.30 -13.17
C GLN A 185 -17.48 10.59 -12.34
N LYS A 186 -18.64 10.09 -12.78
CA LYS A 186 -19.92 10.27 -12.08
C LYS A 186 -19.92 9.61 -10.71
N ASP A 187 -19.33 8.42 -10.60
CA ASP A 187 -19.22 7.69 -9.33
C ASP A 187 -18.33 8.47 -8.35
N ALA A 188 -17.18 8.97 -8.82
CA ALA A 188 -16.29 9.80 -8.02
C ALA A 188 -16.98 11.11 -7.54
N ASP A 189 -17.77 11.75 -8.42
CA ASP A 189 -18.59 12.93 -8.09
C ASP A 189 -19.67 12.62 -7.05
N THR A 190 -20.40 11.52 -7.23
CA THR A 190 -21.54 11.14 -6.39
C THR A 190 -21.10 10.71 -4.99
N LEU A 191 -20.00 9.98 -4.91
CA LEU A 191 -19.50 9.41 -3.65
C LEU A 191 -18.60 10.37 -2.88
N GLY A 192 -18.24 11.52 -3.46
CA GLY A 192 -17.31 12.47 -2.85
C GLY A 192 -15.91 11.87 -2.62
N LEU A 193 -15.54 10.85 -3.40
CA LEU A 193 -14.28 10.10 -3.27
C LEU A 193 -13.11 10.76 -4.00
N LYS A 194 -13.32 11.97 -4.54
CA LYS A 194 -12.29 12.79 -5.17
C LYS A 194 -11.35 13.34 -4.10
N LEU A 195 -10.32 12.57 -3.79
CA LEU A 195 -9.20 13.03 -2.97
C LEU A 195 -8.48 14.15 -3.70
N SER A 196 -8.60 15.36 -3.19
CA SER A 196 -7.91 16.49 -3.81
C SER A 196 -6.40 16.41 -3.66
N SER A 197 -5.66 17.07 -4.54
CA SER A 197 -4.19 17.17 -4.40
C SER A 197 -3.77 17.69 -3.02
N ALA A 198 -4.54 18.61 -2.42
CA ALA A 198 -4.31 19.10 -1.06
C ALA A 198 -4.56 18.03 0.01
N GLN A 199 -5.62 17.21 -0.15
CA GLN A 199 -5.89 16.11 0.77
C GLN A 199 -4.85 15.00 0.65
N ALA A 200 -4.40 14.68 -0.57
CA ALA A 200 -3.34 13.72 -0.81
C ALA A 200 -2.00 14.18 -0.18
N ALA A 201 -1.67 15.47 -0.28
CA ALA A 201 -0.48 16.05 0.37
C ALA A 201 -0.54 15.94 1.91
N ASN A 202 -1.72 16.11 2.51
CA ASN A 202 -1.89 15.91 3.96
C ASN A 202 -1.68 14.44 4.38
N VAL A 203 -2.07 13.50 3.51
CA VAL A 203 -1.86 12.06 3.72
C VAL A 203 -0.37 11.71 3.57
N GLU A 204 0.31 12.26 2.58
CA GLU A 204 1.77 12.14 2.41
C GLU A 204 2.52 12.65 3.64
N ALA A 205 2.22 13.88 4.10
CA ALA A 205 2.83 14.45 5.31
C ALA A 205 2.58 13.59 6.57
N SER A 206 1.41 12.97 6.67
CA SER A 206 1.08 12.05 7.77
C SER A 206 1.88 10.75 7.67
N ASN A 207 2.07 10.20 6.46
CA ASN A 207 2.86 9.01 6.21
C ASN A 207 4.35 9.23 6.51
N ASP A 208 4.88 10.41 6.17
CA ASP A 208 6.24 10.84 6.49
C ASP A 208 6.46 10.96 8.00
N ALA A 209 5.54 11.62 8.70
CA ALA A 209 5.58 11.73 10.16
C ALA A 209 5.55 10.35 10.83
N TRP A 210 4.70 9.44 10.33
CA TRP A 210 4.60 8.07 10.84
C TRP A 210 5.88 7.27 10.57
N SER A 211 6.44 7.38 9.36
CA SER A 211 7.70 6.72 8.99
C SER A 211 8.86 7.20 9.86
N ARG A 212 8.93 8.51 10.14
CA ARG A 212 9.90 9.08 11.09
C ARG A 212 9.76 8.49 12.49
N ILE A 213 8.55 8.40 13.03
CA ILE A 213 8.30 7.77 14.34
C ILE A 213 8.73 6.31 14.35
N LYS A 214 8.39 5.55 13.31
CA LYS A 214 8.77 4.13 13.18
C LYS A 214 10.29 3.96 13.16
N ASN A 215 11.00 4.82 12.42
CA ASN A 215 12.45 4.79 12.34
C ASN A 215 13.09 5.12 13.70
N VAL A 216 12.63 6.19 14.37
CA VAL A 216 13.11 6.55 15.72
C VAL A 216 12.86 5.44 16.73
N ALA A 217 11.67 4.83 16.71
CA ALA A 217 11.34 3.70 17.59
C ALA A 217 12.22 2.47 17.30
N ALA A 218 12.46 2.16 16.02
CA ALA A 218 13.34 1.08 15.61
C ALA A 218 14.79 1.33 16.06
N ASP A 219 15.29 2.56 15.91
CA ASP A 219 16.65 2.92 16.33
C ASP A 219 16.81 2.92 17.85
N PHE A 220 15.79 3.35 18.58
CA PHE A 220 15.75 3.20 20.03
C PHE A 220 15.76 1.73 20.46
N LEU A 221 15.00 0.86 19.79
CA LEU A 221 15.02 -0.58 20.03
C LEU A 221 16.38 -1.20 19.69
N LYS A 222 17.02 -0.78 18.59
CA LYS A 222 18.40 -1.19 18.26
C LYS A 222 19.38 -0.75 19.34
N PHE A 223 19.27 0.48 19.83
CA PHE A 223 20.11 1.00 20.92
C PHE A 223 19.94 0.21 22.22
N ILE A 224 18.69 -0.07 22.63
CA ILE A 224 18.38 -0.96 23.77
C ILE A 224 18.99 -2.33 23.54
N THR A 225 18.76 -2.92 22.37
CA THR A 225 19.24 -4.27 22.03
C THR A 225 20.76 -4.34 22.08
N ALA A 226 21.46 -3.34 21.53
CA ALA A 226 22.92 -3.25 21.59
C ALA A 226 23.44 -3.08 23.03
N ARG A 227 22.74 -2.31 23.87
CA ARG A 227 23.11 -2.10 25.28
C ARG A 227 22.83 -3.33 26.15
N LEU A 228 21.80 -4.11 25.82
CA LEU A 228 21.43 -5.33 26.52
C LEU A 228 22.15 -6.58 26.00
N ALA A 229 22.73 -6.53 24.79
CA ALA A 229 23.45 -7.66 24.18
C ALA A 229 24.53 -8.27 25.09
N PRO A 230 25.36 -7.50 25.83
CA PRO A 230 26.32 -8.08 26.78
C PRO A 230 25.64 -8.82 27.95
N GLY A 231 24.48 -8.36 28.42
CA GLY A 231 23.72 -9.00 29.50
C GLY A 231 23.02 -10.28 29.05
N VAL A 232 22.47 -10.29 27.83
CA VAL A 232 21.91 -11.49 27.20
C VAL A 232 23.02 -12.52 26.95
N LYS A 233 24.16 -12.09 26.42
CA LYS A 233 25.34 -12.95 26.23
C LYS A 233 25.82 -13.52 27.57
N ALA A 234 25.94 -12.71 28.62
CA ALA A 234 26.36 -13.17 29.94
C ALA A 234 25.38 -14.18 30.56
N GLY A 235 24.07 -14.02 30.32
CA GLY A 235 23.05 -14.99 30.74
C GLY A 235 23.15 -16.31 29.99
N LEU A 236 23.39 -16.26 28.67
CA LEU A 236 23.59 -17.45 27.83
C LEU A 236 24.88 -18.18 28.19
N ASP A 237 25.99 -17.47 28.39
CA ASP A 237 27.27 -18.04 28.80
C ASP A 237 27.13 -18.74 30.17
N LYS A 238 26.41 -18.15 31.12
CA LYS A 238 26.12 -18.79 32.42
C LYS A 238 25.25 -20.05 32.28
N ALA A 239 24.28 -20.05 31.37
CA ALA A 239 23.46 -21.23 31.09
C ALA A 239 24.30 -22.34 30.46
N PHE A 240 25.18 -22.01 29.51
CA PHE A 240 26.12 -22.95 28.90
C PHE A 240 27.12 -23.52 29.90
N ASP A 241 27.68 -22.69 30.78
CA ASP A 241 28.59 -23.15 31.83
C ASP A 241 27.88 -24.02 32.88
N PHE A 242 26.62 -23.72 33.20
CA PHE A 242 25.80 -24.56 34.07
C PHE A 242 25.53 -25.93 33.44
N ILE A 243 25.22 -25.98 32.14
CA ILE A 243 25.02 -27.21 31.38
C ILE A 243 26.32 -28.03 31.29
N LYS A 244 27.48 -27.39 31.09
CA LYS A 244 28.79 -28.07 31.09
C LYS A 244 29.21 -28.60 32.45
N LYS A 245 28.86 -27.91 33.54
CA LYS A 245 29.15 -28.32 34.92
C LYS A 245 28.23 -29.43 35.42
N GLN A 246 27.08 -29.63 34.77
CA GLN A 246 26.34 -30.85 34.94
C GLN A 246 27.07 -31.98 34.22
N ASP A 247 27.40 -33.04 34.95
CA ASP A 247 27.96 -34.25 34.36
C ASP A 247 26.84 -34.94 33.55
N LEU A 248 26.68 -34.49 32.32
CA LEU A 248 25.69 -34.99 31.36
C LEU A 248 25.87 -36.48 31.11
N GLN A 249 27.08 -37.03 31.28
CA GLN A 249 27.35 -38.46 31.20
C GLN A 249 26.82 -39.19 32.44
N ALA A 250 27.02 -38.66 33.64
CA ALA A 250 26.43 -39.23 34.86
C ALA A 250 24.89 -39.13 34.87
N TRP A 251 24.32 -38.04 34.38
CA TRP A 251 22.86 -37.90 34.24
C TRP A 251 22.29 -38.86 33.19
N ALA A 252 22.93 -39.00 32.03
CA ALA A 252 22.53 -39.95 31.00
C ALA A 252 22.69 -41.42 31.45
N ALA A 253 23.76 -41.76 32.19
CA ALA A 253 23.97 -43.09 32.77
C ALA A 253 22.92 -43.41 33.86
N LYS A 254 22.51 -42.41 34.65
CA LYS A 254 21.46 -42.56 35.66
C LYS A 254 20.07 -42.68 35.03
N ALA A 255 19.83 -41.96 33.94
CA ALA A 255 18.62 -42.10 33.14
C ALA A 255 18.55 -43.48 32.48
N ALA A 256 19.62 -43.96 31.83
CA ALA A 256 19.69 -45.28 31.20
C ALA A 256 19.42 -46.44 32.19
N LYS A 257 19.97 -46.37 33.41
CA LYS A 257 19.67 -47.32 34.50
C LYS A 257 18.21 -47.29 34.96
N GLY A 258 17.54 -46.14 34.89
CA GLY A 258 16.14 -45.99 35.29
C GLY A 258 15.12 -46.56 34.28
N ILE A 259 15.52 -46.72 33.01
CA ILE A 259 14.68 -47.27 31.93
C ILE A 259 15.00 -48.74 31.62
N GLY A 260 15.86 -49.38 32.41
CA GLY A 260 16.22 -50.80 32.25
C GLY A 260 17.08 -51.10 31.02
N VAL A 261 17.79 -50.10 30.48
CA VAL A 261 18.75 -50.30 29.38
C VAL A 261 20.17 -50.22 29.96
N ALA A 262 20.56 -51.29 30.65
CA ALA A 262 21.94 -51.60 31.01
C ALA A 262 22.09 -53.12 31.07
#